data_AF-A0A350RF93-F1
#
_entry.id   AF-A0A350RF93-F1
#
_cell.length_a   1.000
_cell.length_b   1.000
_cell.length_c   1.000
_cell.angle_alpha   90.00
_cell.angle_beta   90.00
_cell.angle_gamma   90.00
#
_symmetry.space_group_name_H-M   'P 1'
#
loop_
_entity.id
_entity.type
_entity.pdbx_description
1 polymer ?
#
loop_
_entity_poly.entity_id
_entity_poly.type
_entity_poly.pdbx_seq_one_letter_code
_entity_poly.pdbx_strand_id
1 'polypeptide(L)'
;MNSQRRVHDIGGVEGWGSVPYDPEEPVFHDDWERRVFGLMFQVLPHTAKRPGEFRHALERLAAEDYFCSDGYYGRWRSAMEVLLDEYGHVDKAELDGRLGAAPGTSPGYRVEGVAEIDPKHLPPNRVTSKPERRTVRRELEEPSQFRVGDRVVAAGNDEMGHTRLPEYVRNVPGTVVKIHPAEVLPDI
;
A
#
# COMPACT_ATOMS: atom_id res chain seq x y z
N MET A 1 5.18 1.55 25.65
CA MET A 1 4.97 0.66 24.49
C MET A 1 4.82 1.54 23.27
N ASN A 2 5.93 1.83 22.57
CA ASN A 2 5.87 2.52 21.29
C ASN A 2 5.60 1.45 20.23
N SER A 3 4.34 1.13 19.99
CA SER A 3 3.98 0.52 18.71
C SER A 3 3.97 1.67 17.71
N GLN A 4 4.95 1.70 16.83
CA GLN A 4 5.04 2.69 15.77
C GLN A 4 3.85 2.42 14.83
N ARG A 5 2.79 3.22 14.96
CA ARG A 5 1.60 3.13 14.10
C ARG A 5 2.01 3.36 12.66
N ARG A 6 1.51 2.52 11.74
CA ARG A 6 1.78 2.68 10.31
C ARG A 6 1.23 4.02 9.83
N VAL A 7 2.03 4.76 9.09
CA VAL A 7 1.76 6.16 8.71
C VAL A 7 0.41 6.37 8.01
N HIS A 8 -0.06 5.36 7.27
CA HIS A 8 -1.28 5.40 6.48
C HIS A 8 -2.54 4.99 7.27
N ASP A 9 -2.39 4.32 8.41
CA ASP A 9 -3.51 3.74 9.17
C ASP A 9 -4.04 4.77 10.16
N ILE A 10 -4.80 5.73 9.63
CA ILE A 10 -5.30 6.89 10.37
C ILE A 10 -6.76 6.74 10.82
N GLY A 11 -7.37 5.58 10.61
CA GLY A 11 -8.76 5.32 10.98
C GLY A 11 -8.96 5.40 12.50
N GLY A 12 -9.89 6.25 12.95
CA GLY A 12 -10.17 6.44 14.38
C GLY A 12 -9.16 7.34 15.12
N VAL A 13 -8.25 8.00 14.40
CA VAL A 13 -7.28 8.93 14.98
C VAL A 13 -7.85 10.34 15.02
N GLU A 14 -7.83 10.97 16.19
CA GLU A 14 -8.24 12.36 16.38
C GLU A 14 -7.08 13.33 16.12
N GLY A 15 -7.39 14.61 15.90
CA GLY A 15 -6.38 15.69 15.81
C GLY A 15 -6.00 16.16 14.41
N TRP A 16 -6.63 15.63 13.35
CA TRP A 16 -6.36 16.02 11.95
C TRP A 16 -7.03 17.32 11.49
N GLY A 17 -7.90 17.90 12.33
CA GLY A 17 -8.66 19.11 11.99
C GLY A 17 -9.84 18.84 11.05
N SER A 18 -10.38 19.90 10.48
CA SER A 18 -11.50 19.83 9.54
C SER A 18 -11.04 19.36 8.16
N VAL A 19 -11.87 18.58 7.48
CA VAL A 19 -11.63 18.19 6.08
C VAL A 19 -11.65 19.46 5.21
N PRO A 20 -10.57 19.79 4.49
CA PRO A 20 -10.60 20.85 3.49
C PRO A 20 -11.53 20.43 2.36
N TYR A 21 -12.37 21.35 1.90
CA TYR A 21 -13.30 21.12 0.81
C TYR A 21 -13.39 22.37 -0.07
N ASP A 22 -13.18 22.16 -1.35
CA ASP A 22 -13.40 23.15 -2.39
C ASP A 22 -14.28 22.52 -3.49
N PRO A 23 -15.50 23.02 -3.74
CA PRO A 23 -16.36 22.50 -4.80
C PRO A 23 -15.77 22.68 -6.21
N GLU A 24 -14.82 23.60 -6.38
CA GLU A 24 -14.18 23.92 -7.66
C GLU A 24 -12.73 23.40 -7.73
N GLU A 25 -12.34 22.45 -6.86
CA GLU A 25 -10.99 21.88 -6.83
C GLU A 25 -10.62 21.29 -8.21
N PRO A 26 -9.48 21.72 -8.81
CA PRO A 26 -9.06 21.17 -10.08
C PRO A 26 -8.57 19.72 -9.89
N VAL A 27 -8.74 18.89 -10.93
CA VAL A 27 -8.24 17.50 -10.91
C VAL A 27 -6.73 17.41 -10.67
N PHE A 28 -5.99 18.40 -11.17
CA PHE A 28 -4.56 18.57 -10.95
C PHE A 28 -4.29 20.04 -10.66
N HIS A 29 -3.64 20.32 -9.53
CA HIS A 29 -3.24 21.66 -9.10
C HIS A 29 -2.09 22.21 -9.95
N ASP A 30 -1.19 21.31 -10.37
CA ASP A 30 -0.02 21.65 -11.17
C ASP A 30 0.22 20.63 -12.29
N ASP A 31 0.93 21.06 -13.33
CA ASP A 31 1.27 20.20 -14.48
C ASP A 31 2.14 18.99 -14.10
N TRP A 32 2.93 19.07 -13.03
CA TRP A 32 3.78 17.96 -12.61
C TRP A 32 2.96 16.80 -12.03
N GLU A 33 1.80 17.07 -11.42
CA GLU A 33 0.89 16.05 -10.90
C GLU A 33 0.35 15.17 -12.04
N ARG A 34 0.01 15.79 -13.18
CA ARG A 34 -0.37 15.09 -14.42
C ARG A 34 0.73 14.15 -14.90
N ARG A 35 1.99 14.59 -14.80
CA ARG A 35 3.15 13.78 -15.19
C ARG A 35 3.33 12.59 -14.27
N VAL A 36 3.22 12.79 -12.95
CA VAL A 36 3.30 11.69 -11.97
C VAL A 36 2.19 10.66 -12.20
N PHE A 37 0.96 11.13 -12.46
CA PHE A 37 -0.14 10.24 -12.82
C PHE A 37 0.17 9.43 -14.09
N GLY A 38 0.73 10.06 -15.13
CA GLY A 38 1.18 9.39 -16.35
C GLY A 38 2.32 8.39 -16.11
N LEU A 39 3.31 8.77 -15.29
CA LEU A 39 4.46 7.94 -14.94
C LEU A 39 4.04 6.65 -14.25
N MET A 40 2.99 6.67 -13.43
CA MET A 40 2.45 5.47 -12.79
C MET A 40 2.19 4.35 -13.81
N PHE A 41 1.63 4.67 -14.99
CA PHE A 41 1.35 3.69 -16.03
C PHE A 41 2.60 3.15 -16.73
N GLN A 42 3.73 3.85 -16.63
CA GLN A 42 5.02 3.42 -17.19
C GLN A 42 5.88 2.71 -16.17
N VAL A 43 5.82 3.09 -14.90
CA VAL A 43 6.66 2.56 -13.82
C VAL A 43 6.07 1.27 -13.25
N LEU A 44 4.80 1.29 -12.83
CA LEU A 44 4.22 0.16 -12.09
C LEU A 44 4.19 -1.17 -12.86
N PRO A 45 4.03 -1.23 -14.20
CA PRO A 45 4.18 -2.49 -14.93
C PRO A 45 5.56 -3.13 -14.78
N HIS A 46 6.59 -2.36 -14.43
CA HIS A 46 7.97 -2.81 -14.27
C HIS A 46 8.37 -3.04 -12.81
N THR A 47 7.66 -2.43 -11.85
CA THR A 47 8.05 -2.42 -10.44
C THR A 47 7.00 -2.86 -9.41
N ALA A 48 5.73 -2.96 -9.77
CA ALA A 48 4.67 -3.44 -8.87
C ALA A 48 4.06 -4.72 -9.45
N LYS A 49 4.85 -5.80 -9.46
CA LYS A 49 4.51 -7.07 -10.09
C LYS A 49 3.45 -7.83 -9.29
N ARG A 50 3.38 -7.61 -7.97
CA ARG A 50 2.41 -8.27 -7.08
C ARG A 50 1.25 -7.34 -6.73
N PRO A 51 0.02 -7.86 -6.60
CA PRO A 51 -1.10 -7.06 -6.08
C PRO A 51 -0.73 -6.46 -4.72
N GLY A 52 -0.98 -5.17 -4.54
CA GLY A 52 -0.71 -4.49 -3.27
C GLY A 52 0.69 -3.89 -3.13
N GLU A 53 1.66 -4.27 -3.96
CA GLU A 53 3.07 -3.84 -3.81
C GLU A 53 3.27 -2.32 -3.84
N PHE A 54 2.57 -1.61 -4.73
CA PHE A 54 2.60 -0.14 -4.73
C PHE A 54 2.02 0.47 -3.44
N ARG A 55 0.97 -0.15 -2.87
CA ARG A 55 0.44 0.27 -1.58
C ARG A 55 1.44 -0.03 -0.48
N HIS A 56 2.03 -1.22 -0.47
CA HIS A 56 3.06 -1.56 0.50
C HIS A 56 4.25 -0.59 0.47
N ALA A 57 4.69 -0.14 -0.70
CA ALA A 57 5.71 0.91 -0.82
C ALA A 57 5.25 2.24 -0.18
N LEU A 58 4.00 2.67 -0.44
CA LEU A 58 3.43 3.86 0.22
C LEU A 58 3.38 3.70 1.75
N GLU A 59 3.07 2.51 2.25
CA GLU A 59 2.91 2.24 3.68
C GLU A 59 4.23 2.27 4.47
N ARG A 60 5.36 2.06 3.77
CA ARG A 60 6.73 2.08 4.32
C ARG A 60 7.40 3.45 4.23
N LEU A 61 6.77 4.42 3.59
CA LEU A 61 7.32 5.78 3.52
C LEU A 61 7.43 6.37 4.93
N ALA A 62 8.50 7.14 5.16
CA ALA A 62 8.59 7.97 6.36
C ALA A 62 7.44 8.99 6.41
N ALA A 63 7.13 9.49 7.61
CA ALA A 63 6.00 10.41 7.80
C ALA A 63 6.11 11.66 6.92
N GLU A 64 7.32 12.19 6.76
CA GLU A 64 7.57 13.39 5.95
C GLU A 64 7.38 13.13 4.45
N ASP A 65 7.60 11.89 3.99
CA ASP A 65 7.40 11.50 2.59
C ASP A 65 5.94 11.10 2.32
N TYR A 66 5.25 10.54 3.33
CA TYR A 66 3.84 10.17 3.23
C TYR A 66 2.93 11.40 3.26
N PHE A 67 3.13 12.27 4.25
CA PHE A 67 2.41 13.54 4.41
C PHE A 67 3.18 14.70 3.76
N CYS A 68 3.94 14.39 2.71
CA CYS A 68 4.77 15.35 1.98
C CYS A 68 4.00 16.63 1.62
N SER A 69 4.69 17.76 1.71
CA SER A 69 4.17 19.08 1.33
C SER A 69 3.73 19.16 -0.12
N ASP A 70 4.30 18.31 -0.99
CA ASP A 70 3.94 18.18 -2.40
C ASP A 70 2.59 17.44 -2.60
N GLY A 71 1.89 17.08 -1.52
CA GLY A 71 0.54 16.55 -1.56
C GLY A 71 0.44 15.10 -2.06
N TYR A 72 -0.74 14.75 -2.56
CA TYR A 72 -1.11 13.37 -2.90
C TYR A 72 -0.22 12.76 -3.99
N TYR A 73 0.06 13.53 -5.05
CA TYR A 73 0.94 13.08 -6.13
C TYR A 73 2.42 13.10 -5.73
N GLY A 74 2.82 13.94 -4.76
CA GLY A 74 4.16 13.90 -4.17
C GLY A 74 4.42 12.55 -3.50
N ARG A 75 3.44 12.06 -2.72
CA ARG A 75 3.48 10.73 -2.11
C ARG A 75 3.63 9.59 -3.13
N TRP A 76 2.90 9.69 -4.25
CA TRP A 76 2.98 8.71 -5.33
C TRP A 76 4.35 8.71 -6.01
N ARG A 77 4.91 9.90 -6.24
CA ARG A 77 6.29 10.07 -6.74
C ARG A 77 7.28 9.36 -5.81
N SER A 78 7.21 9.63 -4.51
CA SER A 78 8.10 9.00 -3.51
C SER A 78 8.04 7.48 -3.54
N ALA A 79 6.84 6.89 -3.59
CA ALA A 79 6.70 5.43 -3.66
C ALA A 79 7.22 4.84 -4.99
N MET A 80 7.07 5.55 -6.11
CA MET A 80 7.65 5.10 -7.38
C MET A 80 9.18 5.18 -7.39
N GLU A 81 9.78 6.19 -6.75
CA GLU A 81 11.24 6.28 -6.59
C GLU A 81 11.78 5.10 -5.79
N VAL A 82 11.16 4.78 -4.65
CA VAL A 82 11.47 3.58 -3.85
C VAL A 82 11.42 2.31 -4.70
N LEU A 83 10.33 2.12 -5.43
CA LEU A 83 10.14 0.92 -6.23
C LEU A 83 11.10 0.82 -7.42
N LEU A 84 11.49 1.94 -8.04
CA LEU A 84 12.49 1.95 -9.10
C LEU A 84 13.86 1.51 -8.58
N ASP A 85 14.21 1.92 -7.36
CA ASP A 85 15.43 1.49 -6.69
C ASP A 85 15.39 0.01 -6.28
N GLU A 86 14.32 -0.44 -5.63
CA GLU A 86 14.16 -1.83 -5.19
C GLU A 86 14.20 -2.83 -6.36
N TYR A 87 13.76 -2.41 -7.55
CA TYR A 87 13.85 -3.21 -8.78
C TYR A 87 15.14 -3.00 -9.58
N GLY A 88 16.07 -2.16 -9.09
CA GLY A 88 17.38 -1.92 -9.69
C GLY A 88 17.34 -1.12 -10.99
N HIS A 89 16.27 -0.34 -11.22
CA HIS A 89 16.15 0.52 -12.39
C HIS A 89 16.89 1.86 -12.23
N VAL A 90 17.03 2.34 -11.00
CA VAL A 90 17.69 3.60 -10.65
C VAL A 90 18.38 3.43 -9.30
N ASP A 91 19.61 3.91 -9.13
CA ASP A 91 20.26 3.89 -7.80
C ASP A 91 19.74 5.04 -6.92
N LYS A 92 19.59 4.82 -5.61
CA LYS A 92 19.18 5.86 -4.64
C LYS A 92 19.96 7.18 -4.78
N ALA A 93 21.26 7.12 -5.03
CA ALA A 93 22.13 8.29 -5.18
C ALA A 93 22.03 8.94 -6.58
N GLU A 94 21.58 8.20 -7.59
CA GLU A 94 21.47 8.69 -8.96
C GLU A 94 20.46 9.83 -9.06
N LEU A 95 19.32 9.71 -8.37
CA LEU A 95 18.28 10.75 -8.35
C LEU A 95 18.78 12.02 -7.66
N ASP A 96 19.39 11.89 -6.49
CA ASP A 96 19.96 13.02 -5.75
C ASP A 96 20.96 13.79 -6.64
N GLY A 97 21.85 13.06 -7.32
CA GLY A 97 22.83 13.65 -8.23
C GLY A 97 22.22 14.35 -9.44
N ARG A 98 21.18 13.78 -10.05
CA ARG A 98 20.47 14.39 -11.20
C ARG A 98 19.69 15.64 -10.82
N LEU A 99 19.15 15.67 -9.60
CA LEU A 99 18.41 16.81 -9.06
C LEU A 99 19.31 17.89 -8.45
N GLY A 100 20.62 17.61 -8.29
CA GLY A 100 21.53 18.49 -7.56
C GLY A 100 21.20 18.59 -6.07
N ALA A 101 20.50 17.59 -5.52
CA ALA A 101 20.15 17.52 -4.12
C ALA A 101 21.34 17.00 -3.28
N ALA A 102 21.30 17.25 -1.97
CA ALA A 102 22.28 16.66 -1.07
C ALA A 102 22.11 15.12 -1.07
N PRO A 103 23.21 14.34 -1.08
CA PRO A 103 23.12 12.88 -1.01
C PRO A 103 22.37 12.41 0.24
N GLY A 104 21.52 11.41 0.09
CA GLY A 104 20.77 10.82 1.21
C GLY A 104 19.41 11.49 1.47
N THR A 105 18.95 12.37 0.58
CA THR A 105 17.72 13.14 0.78
C THR A 105 16.49 12.55 0.08
N SER A 106 16.66 11.57 -0.82
CA SER A 106 15.52 10.89 -1.43
C SER A 106 14.74 9.99 -0.46
N PRO A 107 13.44 9.73 -0.72
CA PRO A 107 12.63 8.80 0.07
C PRO A 107 13.24 7.40 0.20
N GLY A 108 14.01 6.94 -0.80
CA GLY A 108 14.69 5.64 -0.78
C GLY A 108 15.67 5.46 0.39
N TYR A 109 16.17 6.54 1.00
CA TYR A 109 17.03 6.48 2.18
C TYR A 109 16.27 6.44 3.51
N ARG A 110 15.01 6.90 3.52
CA ARG A 110 14.16 6.97 4.72
C ARG A 110 13.11 5.88 4.79
N VAL A 111 12.78 5.26 3.66
CA VAL A 111 11.78 4.19 3.58
C VAL A 111 12.17 3.02 4.48
N GLU A 112 11.18 2.48 5.19
CA GLU A 112 11.36 1.26 5.97
C GLU A 112 11.65 0.07 5.04
N GLY A 113 12.47 -0.86 5.51
CA GLY A 113 12.74 -2.11 4.79
C GLY A 113 11.50 -2.97 4.61
N VAL A 114 11.53 -3.87 3.64
CA VAL A 114 10.50 -4.90 3.51
C VAL A 114 10.64 -5.88 4.67
N ALA A 115 9.60 -5.99 5.50
CA ALA A 115 9.59 -6.92 6.62
C ALA A 115 9.72 -8.37 6.12
N GLU A 116 10.61 -9.15 6.75
CA GLU A 116 10.63 -10.60 6.53
C GLU A 116 9.35 -11.22 7.11
N ILE A 117 8.69 -12.04 6.30
CA ILE A 117 7.50 -12.78 6.70
C ILE A 117 7.89 -14.24 6.89
N ASP A 118 7.54 -14.84 8.04
CA ASP A 118 7.74 -16.28 8.23
C ASP A 118 6.74 -17.04 7.34
N PRO A 119 7.20 -17.84 6.36
CA PRO A 119 6.30 -18.58 5.49
C PRO A 119 5.32 -19.51 6.22
N LYS A 120 5.61 -19.87 7.48
CA LYS A 120 4.73 -20.71 8.32
C LYS A 120 3.47 -19.99 8.79
N HIS A 121 3.48 -18.68 8.87
CA HIS A 121 2.29 -17.89 9.25
C HIS A 121 1.41 -17.57 8.05
N LEU A 122 1.88 -17.85 6.84
CA LEU A 122 1.13 -17.64 5.62
C LEU A 122 0.17 -18.81 5.34
N PRO A 123 -1.02 -18.52 4.82
CA PRO A 123 -1.88 -19.59 4.31
C PRO A 123 -1.16 -20.32 3.16
N PRO A 124 -1.43 -21.63 2.98
CA PRO A 124 -0.82 -22.38 1.90
C PRO A 124 -1.15 -21.74 0.55
N ASN A 125 -0.15 -21.60 -0.31
CA ASN A 125 -0.36 -21.07 -1.65
C ASN A 125 -1.29 -22.01 -2.45
N ARG A 126 -2.36 -21.45 -3.02
CA ARG A 126 -3.35 -22.21 -3.78
C ARG A 126 -3.09 -22.01 -5.26
N VAL A 127 -2.82 -23.10 -5.96
CA VAL A 127 -2.67 -23.07 -7.42
C VAL A 127 -4.05 -22.95 -8.05
N THR A 128 -4.26 -21.87 -8.79
CA THR A 128 -5.50 -21.60 -9.52
C THR A 128 -5.21 -21.45 -11.00
N SER A 129 -6.21 -21.62 -11.85
CA SER A 129 -6.10 -21.29 -13.27
C SER A 129 -5.66 -19.82 -13.46
N LYS A 130 -4.85 -19.57 -14.49
CA LYS A 130 -4.46 -18.21 -14.86
C LYS A 130 -5.69 -17.51 -15.46
N PRO A 131 -6.10 -16.33 -14.95
CA PRO A 131 -7.26 -15.65 -15.50
C PRO A 131 -6.99 -15.14 -16.92
N GLU A 132 -8.02 -15.13 -17.76
CA GLU A 132 -7.95 -14.64 -19.15
C GLU A 132 -7.68 -13.14 -19.26
N ARG A 133 -8.01 -12.38 -18.21
CA ARG A 133 -7.85 -10.93 -18.12
C ARG A 133 -7.11 -10.55 -16.85
N ARG A 134 -6.53 -9.35 -16.81
CA ARG A 134 -5.87 -8.82 -15.61
C ARG A 134 -6.90 -8.63 -14.48
N THR A 135 -6.84 -9.49 -13.47
CA THR A 135 -7.72 -9.44 -12.29
C THR A 135 -7.05 -10.09 -11.07
N VAL A 136 -7.45 -9.65 -9.88
CA VAL A 136 -7.09 -10.28 -8.60
C VAL A 136 -8.03 -11.44 -8.25
N ARG A 137 -9.16 -11.59 -8.93
CA ARG A 137 -10.12 -12.66 -8.64
C ARG A 137 -9.56 -14.05 -8.95
N ARG A 138 -9.94 -15.02 -8.13
CA ARG A 138 -9.54 -16.42 -8.22
C ARG A 138 -10.76 -17.31 -8.04
N GLU A 139 -10.80 -18.38 -8.84
CA GLU A 139 -11.77 -19.45 -8.66
C GLU A 139 -11.15 -20.49 -7.74
N LEU A 140 -11.85 -20.80 -6.65
CA LEU A 140 -11.48 -21.82 -5.68
C LEU A 140 -12.58 -22.88 -5.67
N GLU A 141 -12.20 -24.15 -5.67
CA GLU A 141 -13.15 -25.27 -5.52
C GLU A 141 -13.71 -25.35 -4.10
N GLU A 142 -12.89 -24.96 -3.12
CA GLU A 142 -13.25 -24.97 -1.71
C GLU A 142 -14.29 -23.88 -1.41
N PRO A 143 -15.36 -24.19 -0.65
CA PRO A 143 -16.32 -23.20 -0.22
C PRO A 143 -15.72 -22.24 0.81
N SER A 144 -16.35 -21.07 0.97
CA SER A 144 -16.01 -20.15 2.06
C SER A 144 -16.15 -20.83 3.43
N GLN A 145 -15.22 -20.53 4.34
CA GLN A 145 -15.27 -20.98 5.73
C GLN A 145 -16.35 -20.25 6.54
N PHE A 146 -16.89 -19.15 6.02
CA PHE A 146 -17.91 -18.33 6.68
C PHE A 146 -19.21 -18.26 5.87
N ARG A 147 -20.28 -17.86 6.53
CA ARG A 147 -21.61 -17.63 5.97
C ARG A 147 -22.14 -16.26 6.39
N VAL A 148 -23.06 -15.71 5.60
CA VAL A 148 -23.77 -14.48 5.97
C VAL A 148 -24.53 -14.72 7.28
N GLY A 149 -24.35 -13.82 8.24
CA GLY A 149 -24.90 -13.92 9.60
C GLY A 149 -23.90 -14.42 10.65
N ASP A 150 -22.77 -15.00 10.25
CA ASP A 150 -21.77 -15.50 11.21
C ASP A 150 -21.18 -14.34 12.03
N ARG A 151 -20.98 -14.59 13.33
CA ARG A 151 -20.25 -13.69 14.23
C ARG A 151 -18.76 -13.99 14.14
N VAL A 152 -17.98 -12.96 13.84
CA VAL A 152 -16.53 -13.09 13.59
C VAL A 152 -15.76 -12.03 14.35
N VAL A 153 -14.47 -12.28 14.56
CA VAL A 153 -13.53 -11.30 15.09
C VAL A 153 -12.36 -11.25 14.11
N ALA A 154 -11.96 -10.05 13.70
CA ALA A 154 -10.73 -9.90 12.92
C ALA A 154 -9.53 -10.10 13.85
N ALA A 155 -8.89 -11.26 13.75
CA ALA A 155 -7.63 -11.52 14.44
C ALA A 155 -6.62 -10.47 13.97
N GLY A 156 -5.91 -9.84 14.91
CA GLY A 156 -4.84 -8.92 14.57
C GLY A 156 -3.77 -9.61 13.71
N ASN A 157 -3.09 -8.82 12.88
CA ASN A 157 -1.86 -9.25 12.26
C ASN A 157 -0.69 -8.64 13.05
N ASP A 158 0.10 -9.49 13.71
CA ASP A 158 1.28 -9.11 14.48
C ASP A 158 2.52 -8.96 13.57
N GLU A 159 2.41 -9.30 12.28
CA GLU A 159 3.49 -9.18 11.32
C GLU A 159 3.57 -7.76 10.72
N MET A 160 4.78 -7.28 10.51
CA MET A 160 5.07 -5.94 9.99
C MET A 160 4.87 -5.81 8.46
N GLY A 161 4.37 -6.84 7.77
CA GLY A 161 4.13 -6.85 6.32
C GLY A 161 2.89 -6.05 5.87
N HIS A 162 2.67 -5.91 4.55
CA HIS A 162 1.46 -5.27 4.01
C HIS A 162 0.20 -5.89 4.61
N THR A 163 -0.80 -5.08 4.98
CA THR A 163 -2.10 -5.62 5.35
C THR A 163 -3.24 -4.70 4.97
N ARG A 164 -4.41 -5.29 4.74
CA ARG A 164 -5.66 -4.55 4.53
C ARG A 164 -6.55 -4.52 5.77
N LEU A 165 -6.02 -4.90 6.94
CA LEU A 165 -6.70 -4.87 8.23
C LEU A 165 -6.33 -3.60 9.04
N PRO A 166 -7.21 -2.58 9.05
CA PRO A 166 -6.99 -1.37 9.85
C PRO A 166 -6.93 -1.68 11.34
N GLU A 167 -6.15 -0.90 12.09
CA GLU A 167 -5.97 -1.06 13.53
C GLU A 167 -7.29 -0.98 14.30
N TYR A 168 -8.15 -0.02 13.95
CA TYR A 168 -9.40 0.26 14.69
C TYR A 168 -10.45 -0.85 14.64
N VAL A 169 -10.31 -1.85 13.77
CA VAL A 169 -11.21 -3.01 13.69
C VAL A 169 -10.61 -4.30 14.27
N ARG A 170 -9.33 -4.30 14.67
CA ARG A 170 -8.67 -5.47 15.24
C ARG A 170 -9.32 -5.86 16.56
N ASN A 171 -9.57 -7.15 16.77
CA ASN A 171 -10.20 -7.69 17.97
C ASN A 171 -11.62 -7.14 18.25
N VAL A 172 -12.26 -6.51 17.26
CA VAL A 172 -13.65 -6.02 17.36
C VAL A 172 -14.60 -7.07 16.79
N PRO A 173 -15.63 -7.52 17.54
CA PRO A 173 -16.64 -8.44 17.03
C PRO A 173 -17.50 -7.82 15.93
N GLY A 174 -17.69 -8.56 14.85
CA GLY A 174 -18.52 -8.17 13.71
C GLY A 174 -19.49 -9.28 13.28
N THR A 175 -20.25 -8.99 12.23
CA THR A 175 -21.13 -9.96 11.56
C THR A 175 -20.79 -9.99 10.07
N VAL A 176 -20.68 -11.18 9.49
CA VAL A 176 -20.50 -11.34 8.05
C VAL A 176 -21.78 -10.93 7.32
N VAL A 177 -21.72 -9.88 6.51
CA VAL A 177 -22.88 -9.38 5.76
C VAL A 177 -22.88 -9.80 4.29
N LYS A 178 -21.72 -10.19 3.76
CA LYS A 178 -21.55 -10.56 2.35
C LYS A 178 -20.31 -11.43 2.17
N ILE A 179 -20.42 -12.42 1.27
CA ILE A 179 -19.27 -13.19 0.77
C ILE A 179 -18.99 -12.73 -0.66
N HIS A 180 -17.78 -12.22 -0.88
CA HIS A 180 -17.28 -11.87 -2.21
C HIS A 180 -16.52 -13.06 -2.82
N PRO A 181 -16.36 -13.11 -4.17
CA PRO A 181 -15.46 -14.07 -4.80
C PRO A 181 -14.05 -14.01 -4.19
N ALA A 182 -13.33 -15.12 -4.23
CA ALA A 182 -11.96 -15.15 -3.74
C ALA A 182 -11.05 -14.24 -4.57
N GLU A 183 -10.09 -13.62 -3.90
CA GLU A 183 -9.09 -12.72 -4.50
C GLU A 183 -7.69 -13.13 -4.02
N VAL A 184 -6.66 -12.69 -4.74
CA VAL A 184 -5.27 -12.80 -4.27
C VAL A 184 -5.16 -12.07 -2.94
N LEU A 185 -4.63 -12.76 -1.92
CA LEU A 185 -4.36 -12.16 -0.63
C LEU A 185 -3.28 -11.08 -0.81
N PRO A 186 -3.58 -9.80 -0.50
CA PRO A 186 -2.62 -8.71 -0.69
C PRO A 186 -1.50 -8.74 0.35
N ASP A 187 -1.70 -9.39 1.49
CA ASP A 187 -0.77 -9.42 2.62
C ASP A 187 0.55 -10.21 2.35
N ILE A 188 0.69 -10.82 1.15
CA ILE A 188 1.80 -11.70 0.71
C ILE A 188 2.37 -11.40 -0.67
#